data_AF-T0I3N3-F1
#
_entry.id   AF-T0I3N3-F1
#
_cell.length_a   1.000
_cell.length_b   1.000
_cell.length_c   1.000
_cell.angle_alpha   90.00
_cell.angle_beta   90.00
_cell.angle_gamma   90.00
#
_symmetry.space_group_name_H-M   'P 1'
#
loop_
_entity.id
_entity.type
_entity.pdbx_description
1 polymer ?
#
loop_
_entity_poly.entity_id
_entity_poly.type
_entity_poly.pdbx_seq_one_letter_code
_entity_poly.pdbx_strand_id
1 'polypeptide(L)'
;MLTLIPLYGMAQRDGLFPDLLPGKPFPETGSVTISKLLDGRAITSSLTITASRANAVVQLFDPASDRHLMSIYVAAGHHVRVPVPSGTYRLKLVEGQKWHGTAEFFGPNTSYETVAALMTFSRSGGRAIDLRRRPDGNMPTRPDWSGPEPL
;
A
#
# COMPACT_ATOMS: atom_id res chain seq x y z
N MET A 1 16.77 -11.69 -23.11
CA MET A 1 16.05 -10.46 -22.69
C MET A 1 16.26 -10.30 -21.19
N LEU A 2 17.06 -9.31 -20.77
CA LEU A 2 17.61 -9.17 -19.41
C LEU A 2 16.51 -8.93 -18.36
N THR A 3 16.43 -9.77 -17.33
CA THR A 3 15.53 -9.63 -16.17
C THR A 3 16.05 -8.56 -15.19
N LEU A 4 16.01 -7.28 -15.60
CA LEU A 4 16.41 -6.12 -14.78
C LEU A 4 15.31 -5.67 -13.78
N ILE A 5 14.12 -6.25 -13.91
CA ILE A 5 12.85 -5.74 -13.36
C ILE A 5 12.68 -5.90 -11.84
N PRO A 6 13.07 -7.02 -11.17
CA PRO A 6 12.87 -7.14 -9.72
C PRO A 6 13.86 -6.31 -8.88
N LEU A 7 15.03 -5.98 -9.43
CA LEU A 7 16.09 -5.27 -8.72
C LEU A 7 15.77 -3.79 -8.51
N TYR A 8 15.14 -3.14 -9.49
CA TYR A 8 14.82 -1.70 -9.40
C TYR A 8 13.84 -1.37 -8.28
N GLY A 9 12.71 -2.07 -8.21
CA GLY A 9 11.74 -1.88 -7.13
C GLY A 9 12.27 -2.32 -5.75
N MET A 10 13.28 -3.19 -5.70
CA MET A 10 13.99 -3.52 -4.46
C MET A 10 14.89 -2.37 -4.02
N ALA A 11 15.67 -1.79 -4.95
CA ALA A 11 16.53 -0.65 -4.70
C ALA A 11 15.75 0.59 -4.21
N GLN A 12 14.57 0.86 -4.80
CA GLN A 12 13.68 1.92 -4.32
C GLN A 12 13.27 1.67 -2.86
N ARG A 13 12.75 0.49 -2.55
CA ARG A 13 12.35 0.12 -1.18
C ARG A 13 13.47 0.18 -0.16
N ASP A 14 14.70 -0.08 -0.58
CA ASP A 14 15.87 -0.05 0.28
C ASP A 14 16.47 1.36 0.39
N GLY A 15 15.92 2.34 -0.33
CA GLY A 15 16.34 3.73 -0.24
C GLY A 15 17.65 4.01 -0.96
N LEU A 16 17.97 3.26 -2.03
CA LEU A 16 19.28 3.34 -2.69
C LEU A 16 19.44 4.54 -3.65
N PHE A 17 18.37 5.28 -3.93
CA PHE A 17 18.44 6.50 -4.75
C PHE A 17 18.71 7.74 -3.88
N PRO A 18 19.52 8.70 -4.34
CA PRO A 18 19.79 9.94 -3.60
C PRO A 18 18.50 10.69 -3.26
N ASP A 19 18.30 10.95 -1.98
CA ASP A 19 17.13 11.67 -1.45
C ASP A 19 17.63 12.77 -0.49
N LEU A 20 17.69 14.00 -1.01
CA LEU A 20 18.30 15.15 -0.35
C LEU A 20 17.31 15.98 0.48
N LEU A 21 16.00 15.78 0.31
CA LEU A 21 14.97 16.54 1.03
C LEU A 21 14.80 15.98 2.45
N PRO A 22 14.58 16.80 3.49
CA PRO A 22 14.37 16.26 4.83
C PRO A 22 13.08 15.42 4.88
N GLY A 23 13.16 14.25 5.54
CA GLY A 23 11.99 13.39 5.74
C GLY A 23 11.05 13.93 6.80
N LYS A 24 9.76 13.62 6.67
CA LYS A 24 8.73 13.85 7.69
C LYS A 24 8.57 12.60 8.56
N PRO A 25 8.06 12.73 9.80
CA PRO A 25 7.67 11.57 10.59
C PRO A 25 6.64 10.73 9.83
N PHE A 26 6.89 9.42 9.74
CA PHE A 26 5.90 8.50 9.17
C PHE A 26 4.64 8.47 10.05
N PRO A 27 3.43 8.40 9.48
CA PRO A 27 2.20 8.32 10.26
C PRO A 27 2.19 7.14 11.22
N GLU A 28 1.41 7.25 12.29
CA GLU A 28 1.26 6.16 13.26
C GLU A 28 0.74 4.88 12.57
N THR A 29 1.29 3.74 12.97
CA THR A 29 0.84 2.44 12.45
C THR A 29 -0.64 2.22 12.78
N GLY A 30 -1.43 1.91 11.76
CA GLY A 30 -2.88 1.74 11.89
C GLY A 30 -3.70 3.01 11.70
N SER A 31 -3.05 4.17 11.56
CA SER A 31 -3.74 5.38 11.12
C SER A 31 -4.23 5.20 9.68
N VAL A 32 -5.31 5.92 9.35
CA VAL A 32 -5.98 5.81 8.06
C VAL A 32 -6.33 7.18 7.50
N THR A 33 -6.24 7.32 6.18
CA THR A 33 -6.84 8.45 5.45
C THR A 33 -8.01 7.92 4.65
N ILE A 34 -9.17 8.56 4.78
CA ILE A 34 -10.40 8.20 4.08
C ILE A 34 -10.80 9.30 3.10
N SER A 35 -11.27 8.90 1.93
CA SER A 35 -11.91 9.80 0.97
C SER A 35 -13.39 9.96 1.34
N LYS A 36 -13.99 11.13 1.02
CA LYS A 36 -15.43 11.39 1.22
C LYS A 36 -16.34 10.37 0.53
N LEU A 37 -15.83 9.62 -0.43
CA LEU A 37 -16.56 8.57 -1.14
C LEU A 37 -16.80 7.32 -0.28
N LEU A 38 -16.10 7.21 0.85
CA LEU A 38 -16.38 6.19 1.85
C LEU A 38 -17.59 6.53 2.72
N ASP A 39 -18.07 7.78 2.70
CA ASP A 39 -19.22 8.20 3.50
C ASP A 39 -20.45 7.35 3.11
N GLY A 40 -20.99 6.61 4.09
CA GLY A 40 -22.11 5.70 3.90
C GLY A 40 -21.75 4.24 3.53
N ARG A 41 -20.48 3.89 3.32
CA ARG A 41 -20.09 2.47 3.18
C ARG A 41 -20.04 1.79 4.55
N ALA A 42 -20.61 0.59 4.64
CA ALA A 42 -20.65 -0.16 5.89
C ALA A 42 -19.27 -0.73 6.26
N ILE A 43 -18.67 -0.21 7.35
CA ILE A 43 -17.44 -0.71 7.95
C ILE A 43 -17.76 -1.97 8.75
N THR A 44 -17.77 -3.10 8.05
CA THR A 44 -18.16 -4.40 8.61
C THR A 44 -17.13 -5.48 8.35
N SER A 45 -15.90 -5.14 7.96
CA SER A 45 -14.83 -6.11 7.71
C SER A 45 -13.51 -5.61 8.32
N SER A 46 -12.45 -6.40 8.19
CA SER A 46 -11.12 -6.02 8.65
C SER A 46 -10.02 -6.47 7.69
N LEU A 47 -8.94 -5.69 7.65
CA LEU A 47 -7.71 -6.01 6.94
C LEU A 47 -6.56 -6.07 7.94
N THR A 48 -5.87 -7.20 7.99
CA THR A 48 -4.58 -7.35 8.68
C THR A 48 -3.45 -7.15 7.70
N ILE A 49 -2.49 -6.32 8.07
CA ILE A 49 -1.33 -5.97 7.24
C ILE A 49 -0.08 -6.25 8.08
N THR A 50 0.86 -6.99 7.52
CA THR A 50 2.19 -7.20 8.10
C THR A 50 3.23 -6.58 7.17
N ALA A 51 3.86 -5.49 7.63
CA ALA A 51 4.90 -4.82 6.88
C ALA A 51 6.22 -5.61 6.96
N SER A 52 7.07 -5.42 5.94
CA SER A 52 8.42 -5.98 5.88
C SER A 52 9.45 -4.96 6.38
N ARG A 53 10.59 -4.83 5.71
CA ARG A 53 11.69 -3.92 6.05
C ARG A 53 11.47 -2.46 5.65
N ALA A 54 10.38 -2.14 4.95
CA ALA A 54 10.03 -0.80 4.53
C ALA A 54 8.72 -0.37 5.18
N ASN A 55 8.54 0.94 5.36
CA ASN A 55 7.23 1.48 5.69
C ASN A 55 6.29 1.23 4.51
N ALA A 56 5.02 1.01 4.80
CA ALA A 56 4.01 0.67 3.82
C ALA A 56 2.77 1.56 3.94
N VAL A 57 2.25 1.97 2.78
CA VAL A 57 0.91 2.52 2.63
C VAL A 57 0.11 1.56 1.78
N VAL A 58 -0.96 1.02 2.34
CA VAL A 58 -1.89 0.13 1.62
C VAL A 58 -3.12 0.92 1.26
N GLN A 59 -3.35 1.02 -0.04
CA GLN A 59 -4.42 1.84 -0.60
C GLN A 59 -5.52 0.96 -1.19
N LEU A 60 -6.76 1.27 -0.86
CA LEU A 60 -7.95 0.66 -1.45
C LEU A 60 -8.53 1.61 -2.48
N PHE A 61 -8.77 1.07 -3.67
CA PHE A 61 -9.37 1.75 -4.80
C PHE A 61 -10.67 1.08 -5.21
N ASP A 62 -11.62 1.89 -5.65
CA ASP A 62 -12.82 1.42 -6.31
C ASP A 62 -12.44 0.77 -7.66
N PRO A 63 -12.78 -0.51 -7.90
CA PRO A 63 -12.25 -1.22 -9.06
C PRO A 63 -12.81 -0.72 -10.40
N ALA A 64 -14.01 -0.13 -10.39
CA ALA A 64 -14.72 0.35 -11.59
C ALA A 64 -14.25 1.74 -12.02
N SER A 65 -14.00 2.63 -11.06
CA SER A 65 -13.61 4.02 -11.32
C SER A 65 -12.13 4.33 -11.09
N ASP A 66 -11.37 3.38 -10.53
CA ASP A 66 -10.00 3.55 -10.03
C ASP A 66 -9.82 4.75 -9.09
N ARG A 67 -10.89 5.12 -8.36
CA ARG A 67 -10.87 6.22 -7.40
C ARG A 67 -10.34 5.75 -6.06
N HIS A 68 -9.45 6.55 -5.47
CA HIS A 68 -8.93 6.31 -4.13
C HIS A 68 -10.04 6.39 -3.09
N LEU A 69 -10.08 5.40 -2.20
CA LEU A 69 -11.03 5.34 -1.10
C LEU A 69 -10.34 5.45 0.25
N MET A 70 -9.30 4.64 0.48
CA MET A 70 -8.65 4.54 1.79
C MET A 70 -7.15 4.36 1.64
N SER A 71 -6.37 5.00 2.50
CA SER A 71 -4.95 4.68 2.73
C SER A 71 -4.78 4.21 4.18
N ILE A 72 -4.00 3.15 4.38
CA ILE A 72 -3.66 2.58 5.68
C ILE A 72 -2.14 2.62 5.83
N TYR A 73 -1.64 3.20 6.92
CA TYR A 73 -0.20 3.37 7.16
C TYR A 73 0.32 2.31 8.13
N VAL A 74 1.44 1.67 7.78
CA VAL A 74 2.07 0.62 8.59
C VAL A 74 3.58 0.82 8.58
N ALA A 75 4.17 1.04 9.75
CA ALA A 75 5.61 1.23 9.86
C ALA A 75 6.37 -0.08 9.59
N ALA A 76 7.62 0.04 9.15
CA ALA A 76 8.50 -1.10 8.88
C ALA A 76 8.58 -2.06 10.10
N GLY A 77 8.44 -3.36 9.86
CA GLY A 77 8.50 -4.41 10.89
C GLY A 77 7.25 -4.54 11.76
N HIS A 78 6.25 -3.67 11.60
CA HIS A 78 5.00 -3.73 12.35
C HIS A 78 3.92 -4.53 11.61
N HIS A 79 2.91 -4.95 12.37
CA HIS A 79 1.65 -5.46 11.83
C HIS A 79 0.48 -4.74 12.48
N VAL A 80 -0.64 -4.65 11.76
CA VAL A 80 -1.85 -4.00 12.27
C VAL A 80 -3.10 -4.65 11.69
N ARG A 81 -4.19 -4.62 12.46
CA ARG A 81 -5.54 -4.95 11.97
C ARG A 81 -6.37 -3.67 11.98
N VAL A 82 -6.89 -3.28 10.82
CA VAL A 82 -7.74 -2.10 10.67
C VAL A 82 -9.14 -2.50 10.19
N PRO A 83 -10.20 -1.83 10.68
CA PRO A 83 -11.53 -1.95 10.09
C PRO A 83 -11.54 -1.46 8.65
N VAL A 84 -12.22 -2.18 7.75
CA VAL A 84 -12.40 -1.78 6.36
C VAL A 84 -13.85 -2.00 5.91
N PRO A 85 -14.35 -1.22 4.95
CA PRO A 85 -15.70 -1.43 4.45
C PRO A 85 -15.81 -2.74 3.68
N SER A 86 -16.92 -3.45 3.85
CA SER A 86 -17.20 -4.62 3.01
C SER A 86 -17.33 -4.21 1.54
N GLY A 87 -16.90 -5.08 0.64
CA GLY A 87 -16.86 -4.79 -0.81
C GLY A 87 -15.65 -5.40 -1.51
N THR A 88 -15.54 -5.10 -2.80
CA THR A 88 -14.43 -5.56 -3.64
C THR A 88 -13.58 -4.37 -4.05
N TYR A 89 -12.27 -4.47 -3.88
CA TYR A 89 -11.33 -3.36 -4.07
C TYR A 89 -10.11 -3.79 -4.87
N ARG A 90 -9.54 -2.83 -5.60
CA ARG A 90 -8.16 -2.94 -6.09
C ARG A 90 -7.23 -2.44 -4.99
N LEU A 91 -6.19 -3.20 -4.68
CA LEU A 91 -5.17 -2.79 -3.72
C LEU A 91 -3.94 -2.28 -4.45
N LYS A 92 -3.46 -1.11 -4.05
CA LYS A 92 -2.13 -0.60 -4.40
C LYS A 92 -1.28 -0.52 -3.13
N LEU A 93 -0.03 -0.91 -3.25
CA LEU A 93 0.97 -0.94 -2.19
C LEU A 93 2.02 0.11 -2.53
N VAL A 94 2.29 0.99 -1.58
CA VAL A 94 3.33 2.00 -1.69
C VAL A 94 4.32 1.75 -0.56
N GLU A 95 5.57 1.45 -0.89
CA GLU A 95 6.60 1.10 0.09
C GLU A 95 7.84 1.99 -0.05
N GLY A 96 8.49 2.27 1.08
CA GLY A 96 9.77 2.98 1.10
C GLY A 96 10.28 3.26 2.52
N GLN A 97 11.50 3.82 2.61
CA GLN A 97 12.15 4.08 3.90
C GLN A 97 11.79 5.45 4.45
N LYS A 98 11.97 6.51 3.65
CA LYS A 98 11.94 7.90 4.09
C LYS A 98 10.66 8.58 3.63
N TRP A 99 9.82 8.98 4.57
CA TRP A 99 8.51 9.57 4.29
C TRP A 99 8.60 11.07 3.96
N HIS A 100 7.83 11.53 2.97
CA HIS A 100 7.76 12.92 2.50
C HIS A 100 6.33 13.49 2.54
N GLY A 101 5.32 12.66 2.83
CA GLY A 101 3.92 13.04 2.91
C GLY A 101 3.07 12.35 1.85
N THR A 102 1.77 12.61 1.83
CA THR A 102 0.82 11.90 0.96
C THR A 102 0.89 12.26 -0.52
N ALA A 103 1.57 13.35 -0.88
CA ALA A 103 1.78 13.76 -2.26
C ALA A 103 2.98 13.04 -2.90
N GLU A 104 4.08 12.89 -2.14
CA GLU A 104 5.35 12.36 -2.64
C GLU A 104 5.69 10.97 -2.09
N PHE A 105 4.92 10.49 -1.11
CA PHE A 105 5.12 9.25 -0.36
C PHE A 105 6.55 9.10 0.16
N PHE A 106 7.38 8.33 -0.54
CA PHE A 106 8.78 8.08 -0.18
C PHE A 106 9.78 8.72 -1.15
N GLY A 107 9.32 9.75 -1.88
CA GLY A 107 10.11 10.51 -2.84
C GLY A 107 10.62 9.63 -3.98
N PRO A 108 11.89 9.79 -4.42
CA PRO A 108 12.46 9.03 -5.54
C PRO A 108 12.61 7.53 -5.24
N ASN A 109 12.53 7.16 -3.95
CA ASN A 109 12.61 5.79 -3.46
C ASN A 109 11.23 5.15 -3.29
N THR A 110 10.17 5.76 -3.81
CA THR A 110 8.82 5.19 -3.73
C THR A 110 8.68 3.98 -4.65
N SER A 111 8.38 2.82 -4.07
CA SER A 111 8.02 1.61 -4.80
C SER A 111 6.51 1.45 -4.84
N TYR A 112 5.97 1.33 -6.05
CA TYR A 112 4.54 1.09 -6.29
C TYR A 112 4.30 -0.33 -6.80
N GLU A 113 3.41 -1.06 -6.14
CA GLU A 113 2.93 -2.36 -6.60
C GLU A 113 1.41 -2.41 -6.57
N THR A 114 0.80 -2.89 -7.65
CA THR A 114 -0.64 -3.18 -7.69
C THR A 114 -0.86 -4.67 -7.49
N VAL A 115 -1.72 -5.03 -6.54
CA VAL A 115 -2.12 -6.42 -6.34
C VAL A 115 -2.91 -6.87 -7.57
N ALA A 116 -2.48 -7.96 -8.22
CA ALA A 116 -3.01 -8.34 -9.54
C ALA A 116 -4.49 -8.75 -9.49
N ALA A 117 -4.93 -9.32 -8.37
CA ALA A 117 -6.31 -9.72 -8.14
C ALA A 117 -7.06 -8.68 -7.32
N LEU A 118 -8.34 -8.49 -7.66
CA LEU A 118 -9.26 -7.75 -6.79
C LEU A 118 -9.45 -8.50 -5.47
N MET A 119 -9.56 -7.76 -4.38
CA MET A 119 -9.76 -8.32 -3.06
C MET A 119 -11.18 -8.06 -2.57
N THR A 120 -11.89 -9.13 -2.26
CA THR A 120 -13.24 -9.06 -1.69
C THR A 120 -13.20 -9.24 -0.17
N PHE A 121 -13.78 -8.26 0.53
CA PHE A 121 -14.01 -8.21 1.97
C PHE A 121 -15.48 -8.49 2.25
N SER A 122 -15.78 -9.68 2.76
CA SER A 122 -17.14 -10.06 3.16
C SER A 122 -17.56 -9.35 4.45
N ARG A 123 -18.88 -9.20 4.66
CA ARG A 123 -19.42 -8.74 5.94
C ARG A 123 -18.97 -9.68 7.07
N SER A 124 -18.55 -9.09 8.17
CA SER A 124 -17.95 -9.71 9.35
C SER A 124 -16.71 -10.57 9.09
N GLY A 125 -16.15 -10.52 7.87
CA GLY A 125 -14.94 -11.25 7.49
C GLY A 125 -13.66 -10.50 7.82
N GLY A 126 -12.53 -11.18 7.65
CA GLY A 126 -11.20 -10.59 7.71
C GLY A 126 -10.32 -11.07 6.56
N ARG A 127 -9.47 -10.19 6.03
CA ARG A 127 -8.39 -10.53 5.10
C ARG A 127 -7.05 -10.22 5.73
N ALA A 128 -6.00 -10.86 5.23
CA ALA A 128 -4.63 -10.60 5.65
C ALA A 128 -3.73 -10.44 4.42
N ILE A 129 -2.81 -9.48 4.49
CA ILE A 129 -1.72 -9.30 3.54
C ILE A 129 -0.40 -9.33 4.28
N ASP A 130 0.55 -10.09 3.76
CA ASP A 130 1.91 -10.18 4.26
C ASP A 130 2.84 -9.58 3.20
N LEU A 131 3.39 -8.40 3.48
CA LEU A 131 4.27 -7.68 2.56
C LEU A 131 5.70 -8.23 2.60
N ARG A 132 5.98 -9.22 3.45
CA ARG A 132 7.21 -10.01 3.38
C ARG A 132 7.09 -10.92 2.17
N ARG A 133 7.56 -10.44 1.00
CA ARG A 133 7.55 -11.22 -0.24
C ARG A 133 8.20 -12.58 -0.01
N ARG A 134 7.40 -13.64 -0.13
CA ARG A 134 7.89 -15.00 -0.33
C ARG A 134 7.57 -15.42 -1.77
N PRO A 135 8.42 -16.22 -2.44
CA PRO A 135 8.10 -16.81 -3.74
C PRO A 135 6.76 -17.57 -3.77
N ASP A 136 6.28 -18.01 -2.61
CA ASP A 136 5.05 -18.75 -2.30
C ASP A 136 4.03 -17.92 -1.48
N GLY A 137 4.21 -16.59 -1.43
CA GLY A 137 3.32 -15.67 -0.71
C GLY A 137 1.92 -15.60 -1.34
N ASN A 138 0.90 -15.40 -0.51
CA ASN A 138 -0.51 -15.56 -0.87
C ASN A 138 -1.08 -14.53 -1.88
N MET A 139 -0.26 -13.65 -2.49
CA MET A 139 -0.73 -12.60 -3.41
C MET A 139 0.26 -12.33 -4.55
N PRO A 140 -0.10 -12.65 -5.80
CA PRO A 140 0.65 -12.15 -6.95
C PRO A 140 0.47 -10.63 -7.08
N THR A 141 1.56 -9.88 -6.93
CA THR A 141 1.61 -8.43 -7.22
C THR A 141 2.22 -8.18 -8.60
N ARG A 142 1.85 -7.06 -9.22
CA ARG A 142 2.47 -6.55 -10.44
C ARG A 142 3.04 -5.16 -10.14
N PRO A 143 4.27 -4.85 -10.57
CA PRO A 143 4.79 -3.49 -10.44
C PRO A 143 3.87 -2.49 -11.14
N ASP A 144 3.56 -1.36 -10.49
CA ASP A 144 2.72 -0.29 -11.04
C ASP A 144 3.56 0.97 -11.24
N TRP A 145 4.16 1.07 -12.42
CA TRP A 145 5.13 2.12 -12.72
C TRP A 145 4.50 3.48 -13.07
N SER A 146 3.17 3.57 -13.12
CA SER A 146 2.44 4.81 -13.39
C SER A 146 2.28 5.71 -12.17
N GLY A 147 2.31 5.15 -10.95
CA GLY A 147 1.84 5.87 -9.76
C GLY A 147 0.37 6.31 -9.88
N PRO A 148 -0.29 6.76 -8.79
CA PRO A 148 -1.56 7.47 -8.93
C PRO A 148 -1.33 8.86 -9.56
N GLU A 149 -2.27 9.32 -10.40
CA GLU A 149 -2.27 10.71 -10.89
C GLU A 149 -2.22 11.70 -9.70
N PRO A 150 -1.42 12.78 -9.78
CA PRO A 150 -1.44 13.86 -8.80
C PRO A 150 -2.85 14.46 -8.70
N LEU A 151 -3.29 14.77 -7.48
CA LEU A 151 -4.54 15.49 -7.22
C LEU A 151 -4.52 16.93 -7.76
#